data_AF-A0A928TLS3-F1
#
_entry.id   AF-A0A928TLS3-F1
#
_cell.length_a   1.000
_cell.length_b   1.000
_cell.length_c   1.000
_cell.angle_alpha   90.00
_cell.angle_beta   90.00
_cell.angle_gamma   90.00
#
_symmetry.space_group_name_H-M   'P 1'
#
loop_
_entity.id
_entity.type
_entity.pdbx_description
1 polymer ?
#
loop_
_entity_poly.entity_id
_entity_poly.type
_entity_poly.pdbx_seq_one_letter_code
_entity_poly.pdbx_strand_id
1 'polypeptide(L)'
;MNVKRTTARTRKADVPYNPKSKAATRKFWEAATPHRGVAELRAKRGRPAKAAEDRKEQIALRVDKDVLEWYRAQGTGWQTRMNAVLKAFRDATV
;
A
#
# COMPACT_ATOMS: atom_id res chain seq x y z
N MET A 1 45.83 -36.64 15.47
CA MET A 1 45.09 -35.86 14.44
C MET A 1 43.78 -35.37 15.03
N ASN A 2 43.61 -34.07 15.27
CA ASN A 2 42.47 -33.55 16.01
C ASN A 2 41.46 -32.91 15.05
N VAL A 3 40.39 -33.65 14.70
CA VAL A 3 39.35 -33.16 13.79
C VAL A 3 38.39 -32.28 14.59
N LYS A 4 38.49 -30.96 14.42
CA LYS A 4 37.58 -30.00 15.07
C LYS A 4 36.16 -30.23 14.56
N ARG A 5 35.33 -30.83 15.41
CA ARG A 5 33.89 -31.02 15.23
C ARG A 5 33.20 -29.67 15.51
N THR A 6 33.03 -28.83 14.50
CA THR A 6 32.29 -27.56 14.61
C THR A 6 31.88 -27.13 13.21
N THR A 7 30.63 -27.28 12.76
CA THR A 7 29.55 -26.31 13.01
C THR A 7 28.26 -26.81 12.31
N ALA A 8 27.45 -27.63 12.99
CA ALA A 8 26.22 -28.20 12.39
C ALA A 8 24.97 -27.28 12.50
N ARG A 9 25.12 -26.00 12.89
CA ARG A 9 23.97 -25.15 13.22
C ARG A 9 24.15 -23.68 12.82
N THR A 10 24.55 -23.42 11.58
CA THR A 10 24.39 -22.07 11.02
C THR A 10 22.97 -21.93 10.49
N ARG A 11 22.17 -20.98 11.00
CA ARG A 11 20.88 -20.63 10.40
C ARG A 11 21.13 -20.31 8.92
N LYS A 12 20.34 -20.87 7.99
CA LYS A 12 20.40 -20.48 6.58
C LYS A 12 20.21 -18.96 6.54
N ALA A 13 21.11 -18.25 5.89
CA ALA A 13 21.02 -16.81 5.79
C ALA A 13 19.79 -16.46 4.93
N ASP A 14 18.98 -15.48 5.34
CA ASP A 14 17.76 -15.02 4.63
C ASP A 14 18.06 -14.27 3.33
N VAL A 15 19.26 -14.43 2.76
CA VAL A 15 19.69 -13.80 1.53
C VAL A 15 19.56 -14.77 0.34
N PRO A 16 19.10 -14.30 -0.82
CA PRO A 16 18.83 -15.14 -1.99
C PRO A 16 20.11 -15.60 -2.73
N TYR A 17 21.28 -15.44 -2.13
CA TYR A 17 22.58 -15.84 -2.69
C TYR A 17 23.44 -16.50 -1.61
N ASN A 18 24.44 -17.29 -2.02
CA ASN A 18 25.38 -17.91 -1.09
C ASN A 18 26.36 -16.84 -0.52
N PRO A 19 26.29 -16.48 0.77
CA PRO A 19 27.12 -15.42 1.35
C PRO A 19 28.60 -15.78 1.43
N LYS A 20 28.94 -17.08 1.36
CA LYS A 20 30.34 -17.55 1.41
C LYS A 20 31.03 -17.50 0.04
N SER A 21 30.28 -17.26 -1.05
CA SER A 21 30.84 -17.12 -2.39
C SER A 21 31.01 -15.66 -2.76
N LYS A 22 32.26 -15.21 -2.92
CA LYS A 22 32.58 -13.81 -3.30
C LYS A 22 31.96 -13.43 -4.65
N ALA A 23 31.98 -14.36 -5.61
CA ALA A 23 31.40 -14.15 -6.94
C ALA A 23 29.88 -13.98 -6.87
N ALA A 24 29.18 -14.79 -6.08
CA ALA A 24 27.73 -14.71 -5.93
C ALA A 24 27.31 -13.42 -5.21
N THR A 25 28.02 -13.05 -4.14
CA THR A 25 27.80 -11.80 -3.43
C THR A 25 27.97 -10.60 -4.36
N ARG A 26 29.08 -10.55 -5.11
CA ARG A 26 29.35 -9.43 -6.02
C ARG A 26 28.28 -9.31 -7.11
N LYS A 27 27.92 -10.41 -7.77
CA LYS A 27 26.87 -10.42 -8.80
C LYS A 27 25.53 -9.90 -8.28
N PHE A 28 25.18 -10.21 -7.04
CA PHE A 28 23.94 -9.72 -6.42
C PHE A 28 24.00 -8.21 -6.15
N TRP A 29 25.10 -7.71 -5.57
CA TRP A 29 25.26 -6.29 -5.23
C TRP A 29 25.52 -5.40 -6.44
N GLU A 30 26.12 -5.91 -7.53
CA GLU A 30 26.24 -5.20 -8.81
C GLU A 30 24.89 -4.87 -9.43
N ALA A 31 23.88 -5.74 -9.25
CA ALA A 31 22.52 -5.53 -9.71
C ALA A 31 21.65 -4.74 -8.72
N ALA A 32 22.14 -4.48 -7.51
CA ALA A 32 21.36 -3.81 -6.48
C ALA A 32 21.23 -2.32 -6.79
N THR A 33 20.03 -1.76 -6.63
CA THR A 33 19.80 -0.31 -6.78
C THR A 33 20.28 0.41 -5.53
N PRO A 34 21.36 1.21 -5.58
CA PRO A 34 21.77 2.03 -4.45
C PRO A 34 20.72 3.10 -4.23
N HIS A 35 20.28 3.27 -2.98
CA HIS A 35 19.41 4.37 -2.56
C HIS A 35 20.15 5.19 -1.51
N ARG A 36 20.04 6.52 -1.59
CA ARG A 36 20.71 7.44 -0.67
C ARG A 36 19.85 7.62 0.59
N GLY A 37 19.68 6.52 1.32
CA GLY A 37 18.96 6.48 2.60
C GLY A 37 17.48 6.14 2.49
N VAL A 38 16.86 5.88 3.65
CA VAL A 38 15.49 5.36 3.77
C VAL A 38 14.41 6.33 3.26
N ALA A 39 14.73 7.61 3.06
CA ALA A 39 13.81 8.62 2.58
C ALA A 39 13.36 8.36 1.13
N GLU A 40 14.29 8.00 0.24
CA GLU A 40 13.99 7.68 -1.17
C GLU A 40 13.13 6.42 -1.31
N LEU A 41 13.33 5.44 -0.43
CA LEU A 41 12.51 4.23 -0.38
C LEU A 41 11.12 4.50 0.22
N ARG A 42 11.01 5.40 1.20
CA ARG A 42 9.73 5.81 1.79
C ARG A 42 8.87 6.59 0.80
N ALA A 43 9.47 7.47 0.00
CA ALA A 43 8.76 8.20 -1.06
C ALA A 43 8.12 7.26 -2.11
N LYS A 44 8.71 6.08 -2.34
CA LYS A 44 8.22 5.05 -3.26
C LYS A 44 7.26 4.05 -2.61
N ARG A 45 7.03 4.13 -1.29
CA ARG A 45 6.15 3.20 -0.56
C ARG A 45 4.74 3.79 -0.45
N GLY A 46 3.74 3.08 -0.97
CA GLY A 46 2.32 3.41 -0.82
C GLY A 46 1.51 3.08 -2.08
N ARG A 47 0.18 3.09 -1.96
CA ARG A 47 -0.71 3.09 -3.13
C ARG A 47 -0.50 4.42 -3.86
N PRO A 48 -0.34 4.44 -5.20
CA PRO A 48 -0.27 5.69 -5.93
C PRO A 48 -1.50 6.55 -5.59
N ALA A 49 -1.29 7.86 -5.44
CA ALA A 49 -2.39 8.80 -5.25
C ALA A 49 -3.37 8.66 -6.43
N LYS A 50 -4.67 8.70 -6.14
CA LYS A 50 -5.69 8.67 -7.18
C LYS A 50 -5.52 9.92 -8.08
N ALA A 51 -5.75 9.76 -9.39
CA ALA A 51 -5.71 10.86 -10.34
C ALA A 51 -6.62 12.00 -9.85
N ALA A 52 -6.24 13.26 -10.13
CA ALA A 52 -6.94 14.42 -9.58
C ALA A 52 -8.43 14.44 -9.93
N GLU A 53 -8.77 14.05 -11.16
CA GLU A 53 -10.13 13.94 -11.71
C GLU A 53 -10.99 12.90 -10.99
N ASP A 54 -10.35 11.88 -10.43
CA ASP A 54 -11.00 10.76 -9.78
C ASP A 54 -11.23 10.97 -8.27
N ARG A 55 -10.74 12.08 -7.70
CA ARG A 55 -10.85 12.39 -6.28
C ARG A 55 -12.23 12.97 -5.97
N LYS A 56 -12.87 12.43 -4.93
CA LYS A 56 -14.10 13.02 -4.39
C LYS A 56 -13.74 14.29 -3.64
N GLU A 57 -14.49 15.35 -3.87
CA GLU A 57 -14.35 16.59 -3.11
C GLU A 57 -15.06 16.47 -1.75
N GLN A 58 -14.39 16.88 -0.68
CA GLN A 58 -14.98 16.91 0.66
C GLN A 58 -15.65 18.27 0.88
N ILE A 59 -16.97 18.25 1.04
CA ILE A 59 -17.76 19.46 1.31
C ILE A 59 -18.44 19.38 2.68
N ALA A 60 -18.71 20.53 3.27
CA ALA A 60 -19.55 20.66 4.46
C ALA A 60 -21.00 20.94 4.01
N LEU A 61 -21.84 19.90 3.99
CA LEU A 61 -23.26 19.99 3.64
C LEU A 61 -24.13 19.65 4.86
N ARG A 62 -25.18 20.43 5.10
CA ARG A 62 -26.23 20.08 6.06
C ARG A 62 -27.33 19.29 5.34
N VAL A 63 -27.73 18.17 5.94
CA VAL A 63 -28.79 17.28 5.45
C VAL A 63 -29.77 17.08 6.60
N ASP A 64 -31.05 16.96 6.28
CA ASP A 64 -32.08 16.69 7.28
C ASP A 64 -31.79 15.40 8.05
N LYS A 65 -32.16 15.41 9.33
CA LYS A 65 -31.77 14.36 10.28
C LYS A 65 -32.38 13.01 9.91
N ASP A 66 -33.65 12.99 9.52
CA ASP A 66 -34.40 11.81 9.11
C ASP A 66 -33.81 11.15 7.86
N VAL A 67 -33.46 11.94 6.85
CA VAL A 67 -32.78 11.47 5.63
C VAL A 67 -31.43 10.85 5.99
N LEU A 68 -30.65 11.53 6.84
CA LEU A 68 -29.36 11.04 7.29
C LEU A 68 -29.48 9.73 8.09
N GLU A 69 -30.46 9.63 8.98
CA GLU A 69 -30.75 8.41 9.75
C GLU A 69 -31.16 7.26 8.84
N TRP A 70 -32.02 7.51 7.85
CA TRP A 70 -32.43 6.50 6.86
C TRP A 70 -31.23 5.91 6.10
N TYR A 71 -30.31 6.76 5.61
CA TYR A 71 -29.11 6.27 4.94
C TYR A 71 -28.20 5.50 5.91
N ARG A 72 -27.98 6.00 7.13
CA ARG A 72 -27.14 5.33 8.14
C ARG A 72 -27.69 3.95 8.52
N ALA A 73 -29.01 3.81 8.62
CA ALA A 73 -29.68 2.55 8.97
C ALA A 73 -29.40 1.43 7.95
N GLN A 74 -29.10 1.78 6.70
CA GLN A 74 -28.73 0.80 5.67
C GLN A 74 -27.29 0.27 5.80
N GLY A 75 -26.53 0.67 6.83
CA GLY A 75 -25.23 0.11 7.14
C GLY A 75 -24.04 0.68 6.36
N THR A 76 -22.99 -0.12 6.19
CA THR A 76 -21.72 0.32 5.63
C THR A 76 -21.88 0.83 4.19
N GLY A 77 -21.17 1.92 3.87
CA GLY A 77 -21.23 2.53 2.53
C GLY A 77 -22.43 3.45 2.30
N TRP A 78 -23.19 3.83 3.33
CA TRP A 78 -24.33 4.75 3.20
C TRP A 78 -24.00 6.07 2.49
N GLN A 79 -22.82 6.65 2.73
CA GLN A 79 -22.35 7.85 2.01
C GLN A 79 -22.14 7.61 0.51
N THR A 80 -21.70 6.40 0.14
CA THR A 80 -21.53 6.03 -1.28
C THR A 80 -22.89 5.90 -1.96
N ARG A 81 -23.90 5.35 -1.28
CA ARG A 81 -25.28 5.31 -1.80
C ARG A 81 -25.89 6.70 -1.92
N MET A 82 -25.71 7.55 -0.91
CA MET A 82 -26.14 8.95 -0.95
C MET A 82 -25.52 9.69 -2.15
N ASN A 83 -24.21 9.51 -2.39
CA ASN A 83 -23.54 10.08 -3.56
C ASN A 83 -24.06 9.50 -4.89
N ALA A 84 -24.47 8.23 -4.94
CA ALA A 84 -25.05 7.62 -6.13
C ALA A 84 -26.41 8.25 -6.48
N VAL A 85 -27.24 8.56 -5.47
CA VAL A 85 -28.52 9.26 -5.66
C VAL A 85 -28.30 10.67 -6.20
N LEU A 86 -27.33 11.41 -5.65
CA LEU A 86 -26.97 12.74 -6.17
C LEU A 86 -26.53 12.69 -7.64
N LYS A 87 -25.77 11.66 -8.03
CA LYS A 87 -25.40 11.42 -9.44
C LYS A 87 -26.61 11.11 -10.31
N ALA A 88 -27.45 10.17 -9.89
CA ALA A 88 -28.65 9.79 -10.63
C ALA A 88 -29.59 10.98 -10.85
N PHE A 89 -29.78 11.82 -9.83
CA PHE A 89 -30.58 13.05 -9.94
C PHE A 89 -29.96 14.04 -10.94
N ARG A 90 -28.64 14.27 -10.88
CA ARG A 90 -27.92 15.11 -11.86
C ARG A 90 -28.12 14.58 -13.28
N ASP A 91 -27.84 13.30 -13.50
CA ASP A 91 -27.85 12.69 -14.83
C ASP A 91 -29.27 12.61 -15.43
N ALA A 92 -30.31 12.60 -14.60
CA ALA A 92 -31.72 12.64 -15.05
C ALA A 92 -32.24 14.07 -15.32
N THR A 93 -31.61 15.09 -14.75
CA THR A 93 -32.05 16.50 -14.87
C THR A 93 -31.33 17.25 -15.99
N VAL A 94 -30.12 16.78 -16.33
CA VAL A 94 -29.28 17.33 -17.41
C VAL A 94 -29.71 16.79 -18.77
#